data_AF-A0A8H9N2R4-F1
#
_entry.id   AF-A0A8H9N2R4-F1
#
_cell.length_a   1.000
_cell.length_b   1.000
_cell.length_c   1.000
_cell.angle_alpha   90.00
_cell.angle_beta   90.00
_cell.angle_gamma   90.00
#
_symmetry.space_group_name_H-M   'P 1'
#
loop_
_entity.id
_entity.type
_entity.pdbx_description
1 polymer ?
#
loop_
_entity_poly.entity_id
_entity_poly.type
_entity_poly.pdbx_seq_one_letter_code
_entity_poly.pdbx_strand_id
1 'polypeptide(L)'
;MAKKTTPNVGITQLNKEIELSNLKLKLPEPVPLPERIDGLSDFVATESKHLMAAAKELKKQMDKLKKSLSKEYNVEYPFRYEFIVTSEQRLPKIKWHRVIARGGWYPELETQEVSNGVLRRFSHAMDWEIPLYLYLLDELNQLEQRVKPIRELSSQVRKTMRAIKKLQI
;
A
#
# COMPACT_ATOMS: atom_id res chain seq x y z
N MET A 1 5.44 19.66 -36.62
CA MET A 1 5.66 20.01 -35.19
C MET A 1 5.03 18.94 -34.32
N ALA A 2 5.82 18.01 -33.78
CA ALA A 2 5.30 17.04 -32.82
C ALA A 2 5.11 17.74 -31.47
N LYS A 3 3.89 17.78 -30.93
CA LYS A 3 3.66 18.17 -29.54
C LYS A 3 4.41 17.18 -28.65
N LYS A 4 5.57 17.58 -28.12
CA LYS A 4 6.21 16.89 -27.00
C LYS A 4 5.33 17.14 -25.77
N THR A 5 4.43 16.22 -25.45
CA THR A 5 3.76 16.20 -24.16
C THR A 5 4.76 15.75 -23.11
N THR A 6 5.15 16.68 -22.25
CA THR A 6 5.80 16.46 -20.95
C THR A 6 5.09 15.33 -20.20
N PRO A 7 5.78 14.41 -19.50
CA PRO A 7 5.13 13.64 -18.46
C PRO A 7 4.73 14.62 -17.37
N ASN A 8 3.47 15.05 -17.40
CA ASN A 8 2.88 15.79 -16.30
C ASN A 8 2.74 14.82 -15.12
N VAL A 9 3.28 15.22 -13.96
CA VAL A 9 3.05 14.52 -12.71
C VAL A 9 2.00 15.30 -11.91
N GLY A 10 0.89 14.65 -11.63
CA GLY A 10 -0.27 15.24 -10.98
C GLY A 10 -1.25 15.88 -11.96
N ILE A 11 -2.47 16.09 -11.47
CA ILE A 11 -3.50 16.90 -12.11
C ILE A 11 -3.62 18.20 -11.31
N THR A 12 -3.48 19.37 -11.93
CA THR A 12 -3.49 20.66 -11.22
C THR A 12 -4.85 21.01 -10.64
N GLN A 13 -5.92 20.75 -11.40
CA GLN A 13 -7.29 20.98 -10.98
C GLN A 13 -8.14 19.76 -11.33
N LEU A 14 -8.72 19.14 -10.32
CA LEU A 14 -9.65 18.04 -10.48
C LEU A 14 -11.06 18.61 -10.57
N ASN A 15 -11.75 18.35 -11.68
CA ASN A 15 -13.08 18.90 -11.96
C ASN A 15 -14.22 17.94 -11.58
N LYS A 16 -13.93 16.94 -10.73
CA LYS A 16 -14.89 15.94 -10.27
C LYS A 16 -14.60 15.51 -8.84
N GLU A 17 -15.59 14.91 -8.21
CA GLU A 17 -15.40 14.25 -6.92
C GLU A 17 -14.85 12.83 -7.10
N ILE A 18 -14.06 12.38 -6.13
CA ILE A 18 -13.56 11.01 -6.06
C ILE A 18 -14.39 10.26 -5.03
N GLU A 19 -15.10 9.23 -5.46
CA GLU A 19 -15.82 8.33 -4.57
C GLU A 19 -14.84 7.47 -3.76
N LEU A 20 -14.56 7.89 -2.52
CA LEU A 20 -13.64 7.20 -1.61
C LEU A 20 -14.11 5.77 -1.24
N SER A 21 -15.42 5.51 -1.31
CA SER A 21 -16.01 4.19 -1.10
C SER A 21 -15.45 3.11 -2.05
N ASN A 22 -14.97 3.51 -3.23
CA ASN A 22 -14.34 2.62 -4.20
C ASN A 22 -12.89 2.27 -3.85
N LEU A 23 -12.30 2.95 -2.86
CA LEU A 23 -10.92 2.78 -2.39
C LEU A 23 -10.89 2.22 -0.97
N LYS A 24 -11.78 1.28 -0.67
CA LYS A 24 -11.94 0.73 0.67
C LYS A 24 -11.23 -0.61 0.83
N LEU A 25 -10.49 -0.75 1.91
CA LEU A 25 -9.89 -2.00 2.33
C LEU A 25 -10.99 -2.99 2.72
N LYS A 26 -10.96 -4.15 2.08
CA LYS A 26 -11.86 -5.27 2.40
C LYS A 26 -11.11 -6.28 3.24
N LEU A 27 -11.11 -6.09 4.54
CA LEU A 27 -10.55 -7.04 5.49
C LEU A 27 -11.56 -8.18 5.71
N PRO A 28 -11.19 -9.45 5.48
CA PRO A 28 -12.04 -10.57 5.86
C PRO A 28 -12.14 -10.66 7.38
N GLU A 29 -13.16 -11.33 7.90
CA GLU A 29 -13.24 -11.60 9.34
C GLU A 29 -11.98 -12.32 9.83
N PRO A 30 -11.51 -12.04 11.06
CA PRO A 30 -10.41 -12.78 11.66
C PRO A 30 -10.72 -14.27 11.72
N VAL A 31 -9.78 -15.09 11.28
CA VAL A 31 -9.85 -16.54 11.47
C VAL A 31 -9.89 -16.82 12.98
N PRO A 32 -10.66 -17.82 13.45
CA PRO A 32 -10.63 -18.23 14.85
C PRO A 32 -9.23 -18.68 15.27
N LEU A 33 -8.82 -18.29 16.48
CA LEU A 33 -7.57 -18.80 17.05
C LEU A 33 -7.68 -20.32 17.25
N PRO A 34 -6.65 -21.10 16.88
CA PRO A 34 -6.65 -22.54 17.07
C PRO A 34 -6.53 -22.89 18.56
N GLU A 35 -7.19 -23.96 18.98
CA GLU A 35 -7.12 -24.47 20.36
C GLU A 35 -5.78 -25.12 20.70
N ARG A 36 -5.02 -25.51 19.67
CA ARG A 36 -3.75 -26.24 19.81
C ARG A 36 -2.59 -25.49 19.16
N ILE A 37 -1.41 -25.64 19.77
CA ILE A 37 -0.18 -24.94 19.38
C ILE A 37 0.31 -25.33 17.98
N ASP A 38 0.11 -26.58 17.58
CA ASP A 38 0.44 -27.11 16.25
C ASP A 38 -0.32 -26.36 15.14
N GLY A 39 -1.57 -25.96 15.39
CA GLY A 39 -2.38 -25.16 14.47
C GLY A 39 -1.95 -23.69 14.31
N LEU A 40 -1.07 -23.15 15.17
CA LEU A 40 -0.69 -21.73 15.13
C LEU A 40 0.06 -21.36 13.85
N SER A 41 0.84 -22.29 13.28
CA SER A 41 1.56 -22.04 12.02
C SER A 41 0.59 -21.82 10.85
N ASP A 42 -0.44 -22.67 10.74
CA ASP A 42 -1.44 -22.61 9.68
C ASP A 42 -2.38 -21.42 9.85
N PHE A 43 -2.73 -21.11 11.10
CA PHE A 43 -3.42 -19.87 11.46
C PHE A 43 -2.66 -18.63 10.95
N VAL A 44 -1.37 -18.51 11.31
CA VAL A 44 -0.51 -17.39 10.87
C VAL A 44 -0.42 -17.33 9.34
N ALA A 45 -0.28 -18.47 8.66
CA ALA A 45 -0.19 -18.51 7.21
C ALA A 45 -1.49 -18.03 6.54
N THR A 46 -2.64 -18.44 7.07
CA THR A 46 -3.97 -18.09 6.55
C THR A 46 -4.27 -16.61 6.75
N GLU A 47 -4.07 -16.09 7.97
CA GLU A 47 -4.21 -14.65 8.26
C GLU A 47 -3.25 -13.82 7.38
N SER A 48 -2.00 -14.25 7.23
CA SER A 48 -1.04 -13.56 6.37
C SER A 48 -1.50 -13.47 4.92
N LYS A 49 -2.09 -14.55 4.38
CA LYS A 49 -2.65 -14.59 3.02
C LYS A 49 -3.83 -13.63 2.89
N HIS A 50 -4.74 -13.62 3.87
CA HIS A 50 -5.88 -12.72 3.91
C HIS A 50 -5.47 -11.24 3.91
N LEU A 51 -4.55 -10.87 4.80
CA LEU A 51 -4.04 -9.50 4.92
C LEU A 51 -3.31 -9.05 3.64
N MET A 52 -2.50 -9.95 3.05
CA MET A 52 -1.83 -9.67 1.77
C MET A 52 -2.81 -9.48 0.62
N ALA A 53 -3.87 -10.30 0.55
CA ALA A 53 -4.90 -10.18 -0.47
C ALA A 53 -5.67 -8.85 -0.35
N ALA A 54 -6.04 -8.47 0.87
CA ALA A 54 -6.71 -7.18 1.13
C ALA A 54 -5.84 -5.99 0.69
N ALA A 55 -4.55 -5.99 1.05
CA ALA A 55 -3.61 -4.95 0.65
C ALA A 55 -3.46 -4.84 -0.89
N LYS A 56 -3.36 -5.98 -1.58
CA LYS A 56 -3.27 -6.04 -3.04
C LYS A 56 -4.55 -5.57 -3.73
N GLU A 57 -5.72 -5.88 -3.17
CA GLU A 57 -6.98 -5.42 -3.73
C GLU A 57 -7.13 -3.90 -3.59
N LEU A 58 -6.74 -3.30 -2.44
CA LEU A 58 -6.70 -1.84 -2.29
C LEU A 58 -5.75 -1.19 -3.31
N LYS A 59 -4.56 -1.78 -3.52
CA LYS A 59 -3.63 -1.29 -4.57
C LYS A 59 -4.27 -1.37 -5.97
N LYS A 60 -4.99 -2.44 -6.27
CA LYS A 60 -5.69 -2.60 -7.55
C LYS A 60 -6.82 -1.58 -7.73
N GLN A 61 -7.55 -1.24 -6.68
CA GLN A 61 -8.54 -0.16 -6.70
C GLN A 61 -7.86 1.18 -7.03
N MET A 62 -6.74 1.49 -6.37
CA MET A 62 -5.94 2.69 -6.67
C MET A 62 -5.43 2.71 -8.11
N ASP A 63 -4.97 1.56 -8.64
CA ASP A 63 -4.50 1.46 -10.03
C ASP A 63 -5.61 1.66 -11.06
N LYS A 64 -6.85 1.23 -10.74
CA LYS A 64 -8.01 1.53 -11.59
C LYS A 64 -8.30 3.03 -11.61
N LEU A 65 -8.28 3.68 -10.45
CA LEU A 65 -8.46 5.13 -10.36
C LEU A 65 -7.37 5.87 -11.13
N LYS A 66 -6.09 5.47 -10.96
CA LYS A 66 -4.96 6.01 -11.70
C LYS A 66 -5.20 5.92 -13.21
N LYS A 67 -5.53 4.73 -13.73
CA LYS A 67 -5.82 4.54 -15.16
C LYS A 67 -6.98 5.41 -15.66
N SER A 68 -8.04 5.54 -14.87
CA SER A 68 -9.19 6.37 -15.22
C SER A 68 -8.79 7.84 -15.33
N LEU A 69 -8.09 8.37 -14.32
CA LEU A 69 -7.65 9.77 -14.30
C LEU A 69 -6.60 10.05 -15.37
N SER A 70 -5.67 9.12 -15.60
CA SER A 70 -4.69 9.24 -16.68
C SER A 70 -5.35 9.43 -18.04
N LYS A 71 -6.37 8.62 -18.34
CA LYS A 71 -7.10 8.68 -19.61
C LYS A 71 -7.92 9.96 -19.74
N GLU A 72 -8.63 10.33 -18.68
CA GLU A 72 -9.55 11.48 -18.69
C GLU A 72 -8.82 12.82 -18.80
N TYR A 73 -7.71 12.99 -18.08
CA TYR A 73 -6.95 14.23 -18.06
C TYR A 73 -5.76 14.23 -19.04
N ASN A 74 -5.57 13.14 -19.79
CA ASN A 74 -4.44 12.94 -20.70
C ASN A 74 -3.09 13.17 -20.00
N VAL A 75 -2.92 12.55 -18.83
CA VAL A 75 -1.73 12.63 -17.98
C VAL A 75 -1.20 11.23 -17.71
N GLU A 76 0.11 11.02 -17.85
CA GLU A 76 0.69 9.68 -17.64
C GLU A 76 0.70 9.29 -16.14
N TYR A 77 1.02 10.24 -15.26
CA TYR A 77 1.09 10.04 -13.80
C TYR A 77 0.16 11.03 -13.09
N PRO A 78 -1.12 10.69 -12.87
CA PRO A 78 -2.11 11.62 -12.32
C PRO A 78 -1.92 11.88 -10.82
N PHE A 79 -1.07 11.09 -10.16
CA PHE A 79 -0.78 11.18 -8.74
C PHE A 79 0.69 11.51 -8.48
N ARG A 80 0.94 12.37 -7.50
CA ARG A 80 2.29 12.69 -7.02
C ARG A 80 2.84 11.67 -6.04
N TYR A 81 1.98 10.90 -5.38
CA TYR A 81 2.35 9.85 -4.44
C TYR A 81 1.67 8.54 -4.78
N GLU A 82 2.44 7.45 -4.66
CA GLU A 82 1.94 6.09 -4.84
C GLU A 82 2.46 5.20 -3.73
N PHE A 83 1.58 4.37 -3.18
CA PHE A 83 2.02 3.30 -2.30
C PHE A 83 2.24 2.01 -3.10
N ILE A 84 3.22 1.24 -2.69
CA ILE A 84 3.48 -0.12 -3.17
C ILE A 84 3.24 -1.10 -2.04
N VAL A 85 2.75 -2.29 -2.40
CA VAL A 85 2.58 -3.41 -1.48
C VAL A 85 3.73 -4.38 -1.72
N THR A 86 4.58 -4.52 -0.72
CA THR A 86 5.68 -5.49 -0.71
C THR A 86 5.39 -6.59 0.32
N SER A 87 6.19 -7.65 0.33
CA SER A 87 6.06 -8.76 1.27
C SER A 87 7.25 -8.77 2.22
N GLU A 88 6.97 -8.69 3.53
CA GLU A 88 7.97 -8.86 4.57
C GLU A 88 7.48 -9.94 5.54
N GLN A 89 8.26 -11.01 5.69
CA GLN A 89 7.87 -12.18 6.50
C GLN A 89 6.51 -12.79 6.13
N ARG A 90 6.11 -12.70 4.84
CA ARG A 90 4.80 -13.10 4.28
C ARG A 90 3.62 -12.19 4.63
N LEU A 91 3.84 -11.10 5.34
CA LEU A 91 2.85 -10.08 5.64
C LEU A 91 3.00 -8.88 4.70
N PRO A 92 1.91 -8.14 4.43
CA PRO A 92 1.99 -6.93 3.63
C PRO A 92 2.85 -5.88 4.33
N LYS A 93 3.74 -5.24 3.56
CA LYS A 93 4.50 -4.06 3.95
C LYS A 93 4.24 -2.96 2.95
N ILE A 94 3.71 -1.85 3.44
CA ILE A 94 3.34 -0.70 2.63
C ILE A 94 4.49 0.29 2.61
N LYS A 95 4.90 0.69 1.41
CA LYS A 95 5.90 1.75 1.21
C LYS A 95 5.32 2.81 0.32
N TRP A 96 5.41 4.05 0.72
CA TRP A 96 5.00 5.17 -0.13
C TRP A 96 6.19 5.72 -0.87
N HIS A 97 5.92 6.17 -2.09
CA HIS A 97 6.87 6.83 -2.94
C HIS A 97 6.30 8.11 -3.49
N ARG A 98 7.16 9.08 -3.73
CA ARG A 98 6.86 10.27 -4.50
C ARG A 98 7.30 10.06 -5.94
N VAL A 99 6.42 10.39 -6.87
CA VAL A 99 6.72 10.45 -8.30
C VAL A 99 7.34 11.82 -8.60
N ILE A 100 8.53 11.81 -9.20
CA ILE A 100 9.32 13.00 -9.49
C ILE A 100 9.65 12.97 -10.98
N ALA A 101 9.39 14.08 -11.68
CA ALA A 101 9.92 14.30 -13.03
C ALA A 101 11.21 15.10 -12.91
N ARG A 102 12.34 14.54 -13.36
CA ARG A 102 13.61 15.25 -13.48
C ARG A 102 13.67 15.96 -14.84
N GLY A 103 14.15 17.20 -14.84
CA GLY A 103 14.21 18.05 -16.05
C GLY A 103 15.27 17.59 -17.06
N GLY A 104 14.98 17.81 -18.35
CA GLY A 104 15.85 17.49 -19.49
C GLY A 104 15.10 17.67 -20.83
N TRP A 105 15.76 17.41 -21.97
CA TRP A 105 15.11 17.36 -23.30
C TRP A 105 14.06 16.23 -23.40
N TYR A 106 14.20 15.24 -22.52
CA TYR A 106 13.29 14.14 -22.24
C TYR A 106 13.20 14.04 -20.72
N PRO A 107 12.08 14.40 -20.10
CA PRO A 107 11.94 14.31 -18.65
C PRO A 107 12.00 12.84 -18.20
N GLU A 108 12.84 12.56 -17.21
CA GLU A 108 12.96 11.22 -16.62
C GLU A 108 12.04 11.11 -15.41
N LEU A 109 11.31 10.00 -15.32
CA LEU A 109 10.45 9.71 -14.18
C LEU A 109 11.19 8.87 -13.17
N GLU A 110 11.30 9.41 -11.96
CA GLU A 110 11.88 8.74 -10.81
C GLU A 110 10.81 8.54 -9.75
N THR A 111 10.93 7.42 -9.04
CA THR A 111 10.09 7.10 -7.89
C THR A 111 10.99 6.99 -6.66
N GLN A 112 10.81 7.89 -5.68
CA GLN A 112 11.63 7.92 -4.46
C GLN A 112 10.81 7.53 -3.23
N GLU A 113 11.31 6.59 -2.43
CA GLU A 113 10.68 6.19 -1.16
C GLU A 113 10.65 7.38 -0.20
N VAL A 114 9.50 7.65 0.41
CA VAL A 114 9.31 8.78 1.31
C VAL A 114 9.20 8.36 2.78
N SER A 115 9.72 9.21 3.66
CA SER A 115 9.63 8.98 5.10
C SER A 115 8.24 9.28 5.66
N ASN A 116 7.90 8.66 6.79
CA ASN A 116 6.61 8.88 7.47
C ASN A 116 6.35 10.35 7.82
N GLY A 117 7.40 11.13 8.14
CA GLY A 117 7.27 12.55 8.46
C GLY A 117 6.96 13.44 7.25
N VAL A 118 7.35 13.00 6.05
CA VAL A 118 7.01 13.66 4.77
C VAL A 118 5.58 13.28 4.37
N LEU A 119 5.19 12.01 4.55
CA LEU A 119 3.83 11.55 4.31
C LEU A 119 2.77 12.29 5.13
N ARG A 120 3.02 12.51 6.42
CA ARG A 120 2.10 13.27 7.29
C ARG A 120 1.83 14.68 6.80
N ARG A 121 2.69 15.23 5.96
CA ARG A 121 2.55 16.59 5.41
C ARG A 121 2.17 16.59 3.93
N PHE A 122 2.11 15.42 3.27
CA PHE A 122 2.03 15.23 1.81
C PHE A 122 2.59 16.43 1.05
N SER A 123 3.83 16.81 1.41
CA SER A 123 4.40 18.05 0.92
C SER A 123 4.43 18.00 -0.60
N HIS A 124 3.97 19.06 -1.27
CA HIS A 124 3.79 19.09 -2.72
C HIS A 124 2.66 18.21 -3.27
N ALA A 125 1.73 17.65 -2.50
CA ALA A 125 0.48 17.14 -3.07
C ALA A 125 -0.40 18.32 -3.54
N MET A 126 -1.25 18.08 -4.53
CA MET A 126 -2.32 19.03 -4.86
C MET A 126 -3.41 18.98 -3.79
N ASP A 127 -4.13 20.08 -3.60
CA ASP A 127 -5.15 20.20 -2.55
C ASP A 127 -6.21 19.10 -2.63
N TRP A 128 -6.58 18.67 -3.84
CA TRP A 128 -7.54 17.58 -4.04
C TRP A 128 -6.96 16.20 -3.72
N GLU A 129 -5.64 16.01 -3.83
CA GLU A 129 -4.98 14.73 -3.54
C GLU A 129 -4.84 14.50 -2.03
N ILE A 130 -4.68 15.58 -1.24
CA ILE A 130 -4.50 15.50 0.22
C ILE A 130 -5.61 14.69 0.92
N PRO A 131 -6.92 14.99 0.76
CA PRO A 131 -7.97 14.22 1.43
C PRO A 131 -8.00 12.76 0.98
N LEU A 132 -7.74 12.49 -0.29
CA LEU A 132 -7.61 11.13 -0.83
C LEU A 132 -6.48 10.36 -0.14
N TYR A 133 -5.31 10.98 -0.02
CA TYR A 133 -4.16 10.33 0.60
C TYR A 133 -4.36 10.12 2.10
N LEU A 134 -4.99 11.06 2.80
CA LEU A 134 -5.34 10.90 4.21
C LEU A 134 -6.31 9.73 4.43
N TYR A 135 -7.33 9.61 3.57
CA TYR A 135 -8.24 8.47 3.59
C TYR A 135 -7.51 7.14 3.36
N LEU A 136 -6.64 7.07 2.35
CA LEU A 136 -5.83 5.87 2.09
C LEU A 136 -4.91 5.53 3.26
N LEU A 137 -4.31 6.53 3.92
CA LEU A 137 -3.51 6.29 5.13
C LEU A 137 -4.33 5.69 6.26
N ASP A 138 -5.58 6.12 6.45
CA ASP A 138 -6.46 5.53 7.46
C ASP A 138 -6.75 4.05 7.17
N GLU A 139 -7.15 3.74 5.94
CA GLU A 139 -7.40 2.36 5.49
C GLU A 139 -6.14 1.49 5.67
N LEU A 140 -4.95 2.00 5.32
CA LEU A 140 -3.69 1.29 5.51
C LEU A 140 -3.28 1.17 6.99
N ASN A 141 -3.67 2.10 7.85
CA ASN A 141 -3.47 1.99 9.29
C ASN A 141 -4.32 0.86 9.89
N GLN A 142 -5.57 0.69 9.44
CA GLN A 142 -6.42 -0.43 9.84
C GLN A 142 -5.79 -1.78 9.44
N LEU A 143 -5.19 -1.86 8.25
CA LEU A 143 -4.40 -3.01 7.83
C LEU A 143 -3.22 -3.27 8.79
N GLU A 144 -2.40 -2.24 9.08
CA GLU A 144 -1.21 -2.39 9.93
C GLU A 144 -1.57 -2.80 11.37
N GLN A 145 -2.71 -2.32 11.89
CA GLN A 145 -3.24 -2.76 13.19
C GLN A 145 -3.47 -4.27 13.26
N ARG A 146 -3.90 -4.91 12.16
CA ARG A 146 -4.03 -6.37 12.09
C ARG A 146 -2.73 -7.09 11.78
N VAL A 147 -1.83 -6.46 11.02
CA VAL A 147 -0.55 -7.05 10.66
C VAL A 147 0.37 -7.20 11.87
N LYS A 148 0.40 -6.20 12.77
CA LYS A 148 1.25 -6.19 13.97
C LYS A 148 1.15 -7.46 14.84
N PRO A 149 -0.05 -7.87 15.32
CA PRO A 149 -0.16 -9.06 16.17
C PRO A 149 0.20 -10.35 15.42
N ILE A 150 -0.14 -10.47 14.13
CA ILE A 150 0.24 -11.65 13.32
C ILE A 150 1.75 -11.70 13.11
N ARG A 151 2.42 -10.55 12.93
CA ARG A 151 3.88 -10.46 12.82
C ARG A 151 4.57 -10.93 14.10
N GLU A 152 4.08 -10.47 15.24
CA GLU A 152 4.58 -10.89 16.55
C GLU A 152 4.36 -12.38 16.79
N LEU A 153 3.15 -12.88 16.56
CA LEU A 153 2.82 -14.29 16.68
C LEU A 153 3.68 -15.15 15.75
N SER A 154 3.86 -14.76 14.49
CA SER A 154 4.74 -15.47 13.54
C SER A 154 6.18 -15.56 14.06
N SER A 155 6.70 -14.47 14.63
CA SER A 155 8.03 -14.43 15.23
C SER A 155 8.12 -15.39 16.43
N GLN A 156 7.14 -15.38 17.32
CA GLN A 156 7.07 -16.25 18.49
C GLN A 156 6.96 -17.73 18.08
N VAL A 157 6.03 -18.08 17.19
CA VAL A 157 5.87 -19.45 16.66
C VAL A 157 7.18 -19.98 16.07
N ARG A 158 7.89 -19.17 15.28
CA ARG A 158 9.22 -19.56 14.75
C ARG A 158 10.25 -19.78 15.84
N LYS A 159 10.31 -18.93 16.86
CA LYS A 159 11.24 -19.09 17.99
C LYS A 159 10.94 -20.37 18.78
N THR A 160 9.67 -20.60 19.13
CA THR A 160 9.23 -21.77 19.87
C THR A 160 9.50 -23.06 19.11
N MET A 161 9.16 -23.11 17.81
CA MET A 161 9.44 -24.29 16.97
C MET A 161 10.93 -24.59 16.85
N ARG A 162 11.79 -23.55 16.79
CA ARG A 162 13.25 -23.74 16.81
C ARG A 162 13.74 -24.27 18.15
N ALA A 163 13.18 -23.82 19.26
CA ALA A 163 13.52 -24.31 20.59
C ALA A 163 13.12 -25.78 20.76
N ILE A 164 11.90 -26.16 20.34
CA ILE A 164 11.44 -27.56 20.36
C ILE A 164 12.38 -28.46 19.55
N LYS A 165 12.75 -28.04 18.32
CA LYS A 165 13.71 -28.78 17.49
C LYS A 165 15.08 -28.98 18.15
N LYS A 166 15.53 -28.05 19.00
CA LYS A 166 16.78 -28.18 19.74
C LYS A 166 16.67 -29.12 20.94
N LEU A 167 15.48 -29.24 21.54
CA LEU A 167 15.19 -30.11 22.69
C LEU A 167 14.86 -31.55 22.28
N GLN A 168 14.41 -31.76 21.04
CA GLN A 168 14.20 -33.10 20.45
C GLN A 168 15.50 -33.72 19.90
N ILE A 169 16.65 -33.29 20.43
CA ILE A 169 17.99 -33.87 20.22
C ILE A 169 18.43 -34.50 21.54
#